data_AF-A0A1M6NGX5-F1
#
_entry.id   AF-A0A1M6NGX5-F1
#
_cell.length_a   1.000
_cell.length_b   1.000
_cell.length_c   1.000
_cell.angle_alpha   90.00
_cell.angle_beta   90.00
_cell.angle_gamma   90.00
#
_symmetry.space_group_name_H-M   'P 1'
#
loop_
_entity.id
_entity.type
_entity.pdbx_description
1 polymer ?
#
loop_
_entity_poly.entity_id
_entity_poly.type
_entity_poly.pdbx_seq_one_letter_code
_entity_poly.pdbx_strand_id
1 'polypeptide(L)'
;MGLFKRASEIVESQVNKLLDKLEDPNATLDLSYEKMVSGLQQVKRHLADVVTEQKALENQIRSTEKEIADREEEARAALKVGREDLAKKALELKQSAMAKLATLQDSLTKIETQVNRLKEAEQKFQERISNFKTEKEVTKATYTAAQAEVRMGESLSGISKELGNVGDTLRRANDKTERMVARAEAMQSLADEGILDDPLDNRDAVQKELDKIRKDASVSDELERLKAEMAEKKS
;
A
#
# COMPACT_ATOMS: atom_id res chain seq x y z
N MET A 1 -21.66 23.69 26.03
CA MET A 1 -21.21 22.55 25.19
C MET A 1 -20.20 23.07 24.18
N GLY A 2 -18.92 22.65 24.18
CA GLY A 2 -18.02 23.17 23.14
C GLY A 2 -16.54 22.75 23.14
N LEU A 3 -15.98 22.27 24.25
CA LEU A 3 -14.54 21.93 24.30
C LEU A 3 -14.29 20.42 24.48
N PHE A 4 -15.13 19.73 25.26
CA PHE A 4 -14.98 18.29 25.50
C PHE A 4 -15.34 17.40 24.29
N LYS A 5 -16.21 17.88 23.38
CA LYS A 5 -16.52 17.15 22.13
C LYS A 5 -15.36 17.17 21.12
N ARG A 6 -14.56 18.24 21.09
CA ARG A 6 -13.39 18.31 20.19
C ARG A 6 -12.19 17.53 20.71
N ALA A 7 -12.06 17.40 22.03
CA ALA A 7 -11.01 16.58 22.63
C ALA A 7 -11.25 15.07 22.40
N SER A 8 -12.50 14.59 22.40
CA SER A 8 -12.79 13.18 22.11
C SER A 8 -12.60 12.83 20.63
N GLU A 9 -12.95 13.72 19.70
CA GLU A 9 -12.75 13.52 18.25
C GLU A 9 -11.25 13.47 17.85
N ILE A 10 -10.39 14.20 18.56
CA ILE A 10 -8.93 14.16 18.32
C ILE A 10 -8.31 12.86 18.86
N VAL A 11 -8.86 12.27 19.92
CA VAL A 11 -8.38 10.98 20.46
C VAL A 11 -8.90 9.81 19.62
N GLU A 12 -10.19 9.81 19.24
CA GLU A 12 -10.75 8.76 18.37
C GLU A 12 -10.11 8.73 16.98
N SER A 13 -9.80 9.89 16.38
CA SER A 13 -9.14 9.91 15.07
C SER A 13 -7.66 9.49 15.11
N GLN A 14 -6.97 9.68 16.24
CA GLN A 14 -5.60 9.18 16.45
C GLN A 14 -5.59 7.67 16.73
N VAL A 15 -6.59 7.17 17.47
CA VAL A 15 -6.76 5.74 17.76
C VAL A 15 -7.21 4.98 16.51
N ASN A 16 -8.15 5.51 15.71
CA ASN A 16 -8.53 4.92 14.43
C ASN A 16 -7.38 4.92 13.43
N LYS A 17 -6.57 5.99 13.34
CA LYS A 17 -5.36 5.98 12.49
C LYS A 17 -4.27 5.03 12.98
N LEU A 18 -4.22 4.72 14.27
CA LEU A 18 -3.32 3.70 14.84
C LEU A 18 -3.84 2.28 14.59
N LEU A 19 -5.16 2.07 14.63
CA LEU A 19 -5.81 0.82 14.24
C LEU A 19 -5.71 0.56 12.73
N ASP A 20 -6.01 1.56 11.88
CA ASP A 20 -5.86 1.47 10.42
C ASP A 20 -4.39 1.26 10.00
N LYS A 21 -3.42 1.76 10.80
CA LYS A 21 -1.98 1.48 10.60
C LYS A 21 -1.56 0.07 10.99
N LEU A 22 -2.31 -0.62 11.85
CA LEU A 22 -2.14 -2.05 12.11
C LEU A 22 -2.80 -2.89 11.02
N GLU A 23 -3.78 -2.34 10.29
CA GLU A 23 -4.36 -2.95 9.09
C GLU A 23 -3.54 -2.68 7.81
N ASP A 24 -2.68 -1.66 7.76
CA ASP A 24 -1.77 -1.44 6.62
C ASP A 24 -0.60 -2.46 6.66
N PRO A 25 -0.58 -3.43 5.73
CA PRO A 25 0.46 -4.47 5.70
C PRO A 25 1.87 -3.88 5.54
N ASN A 26 2.01 -2.70 4.94
CA ASN A 26 3.32 -2.07 4.73
C ASN A 26 3.95 -1.59 6.04
N ALA A 27 3.16 -0.98 6.92
CA ALA A 27 3.63 -0.50 8.21
C ALA A 27 4.06 -1.66 9.13
N THR A 28 3.32 -2.77 9.08
CA THR A 28 3.65 -4.00 9.81
C THR A 28 4.95 -4.64 9.31
N LEU A 29 5.17 -4.65 7.99
CA LEU A 29 6.42 -5.17 7.41
C LEU A 29 7.62 -4.28 7.74
N ASP A 30 7.47 -2.95 7.69
CA ASP A 30 8.54 -2.01 8.08
C ASP A 30 8.93 -2.18 9.56
N LEU A 31 7.95 -2.26 10.46
CA LEU A 31 8.19 -2.52 11.89
C LEU A 31 8.88 -3.87 12.13
N SER A 32 8.47 -4.91 11.39
CA SER A 32 9.07 -6.24 11.51
C SER A 32 10.53 -6.22 11.06
N TYR A 33 10.84 -5.55 9.95
CA TYR A 33 12.21 -5.37 9.48
C TYR A 33 13.08 -4.65 10.51
N GLU A 34 12.60 -3.55 11.09
CA GLU A 34 13.31 -2.81 12.14
C GLU A 34 13.59 -3.69 13.38
N LYS A 35 12.60 -4.47 13.83
CA LYS A 35 12.77 -5.44 14.92
C LYS A 35 13.84 -6.47 14.59
N MET A 36 13.85 -7.00 13.36
CA MET A 36 14.88 -7.97 12.95
C MET A 36 16.28 -7.33 12.93
N VAL A 37 16.43 -6.11 12.43
CA VAL A 37 17.71 -5.37 12.45
C VAL A 37 18.18 -5.10 13.88
N SER A 38 17.28 -4.67 14.77
CA SER A 38 17.58 -4.49 16.19
C SER A 38 18.01 -5.81 16.85
N GLY A 39 17.32 -6.91 16.55
CA GLY A 39 17.69 -8.26 16.99
C GLY A 39 19.09 -8.66 16.52
N LEU A 40 19.44 -8.39 15.26
CA LEU A 40 20.79 -8.64 14.74
C LEU A 40 21.86 -7.83 15.49
N GLN A 41 21.58 -6.56 15.80
CA GLN A 41 22.50 -5.75 16.60
C GLN A 41 22.69 -6.32 18.01
N GLN A 42 21.63 -6.84 18.63
CA GLN A 42 21.73 -7.50 19.92
C GLN A 42 22.57 -8.79 19.85
N VAL A 43 22.37 -9.62 18.82
CA VAL A 43 23.21 -10.82 18.58
C VAL A 43 24.68 -10.43 18.42
N LYS A 44 24.99 -9.39 17.63
CA LYS A 44 26.36 -8.87 17.47
C LYS A 44 26.98 -8.41 18.79
N ARG A 45 26.21 -7.74 19.65
CA ARG A 45 26.68 -7.32 20.99
C ARG A 45 27.00 -8.54 21.86
N HIS A 46 26.08 -9.50 21.95
CA HIS A 46 26.32 -10.72 22.71
C HIS A 46 27.51 -11.52 22.19
N LEU A 47 27.70 -11.59 20.87
CA LEU A 47 28.90 -12.19 20.29
C LEU A 47 30.17 -11.45 20.73
N ALA A 48 30.16 -10.11 20.73
CA ALA A 48 31.29 -9.32 21.19
C ALA A 48 31.61 -9.56 22.67
N ASP A 49 30.59 -9.68 23.53
CA ASP A 49 30.76 -10.00 24.95
C ASP A 49 31.44 -11.36 25.14
N VAL A 50 30.96 -12.40 24.45
CA VAL A 50 31.51 -13.76 24.53
C VAL A 50 32.94 -13.83 23.95
N VAL A 51 33.22 -13.11 22.86
CA VAL A 51 34.58 -13.00 22.31
C VAL A 51 35.51 -12.26 23.29
N THR A 52 35.00 -11.28 24.02
CA THR A 52 35.77 -10.59 25.07
C THR A 52 36.13 -11.55 26.21
N GLU A 53 35.18 -12.37 26.66
CA GLU A 53 35.41 -13.41 27.66
C GLU A 53 36.41 -14.46 27.17
N GLN A 54 36.31 -14.89 25.90
CA GLN A 54 37.29 -15.79 25.27
C GLN A 54 38.69 -15.19 25.37
N LYS A 55 38.85 -13.91 25.01
CA LYS A 55 40.15 -13.24 25.07
C LYS A 55 40.67 -13.11 26.50
N ALA A 56 39.80 -12.88 27.47
CA ALA A 56 40.16 -12.86 28.87
C ALA A 56 40.69 -14.23 29.34
N LEU A 57 40.04 -15.34 28.93
CA LEU A 57 40.51 -16.70 29.21
C LEU A 57 41.88 -16.97 28.57
N GLU A 58 42.08 -16.61 27.29
CA GLU A 58 43.38 -16.74 26.62
C GLU A 58 44.49 -15.98 27.36
N ASN A 59 44.19 -14.78 27.89
CA ASN A 59 45.15 -14.02 28.69
C ASN A 59 45.48 -14.71 30.02
N GLN A 60 44.47 -15.27 30.70
CA GLN A 60 44.67 -16.04 31.94
C GLN A 60 45.48 -17.32 31.70
N ILE A 61 45.25 -18.00 30.57
CA ILE A 61 46.03 -19.16 30.12
C ILE A 61 47.49 -18.75 29.97
N ARG A 62 47.79 -17.72 29.18
CA ARG A 62 49.17 -17.24 28.98
C ARG A 62 49.86 -16.84 30.29
N SER A 63 49.13 -16.19 31.20
CA SER A 63 49.67 -15.84 32.52
C SER A 63 49.97 -17.09 33.37
N THR A 64 49.12 -18.12 33.30
CA THR A 64 49.30 -19.36 34.06
C THR A 64 50.43 -20.21 33.47
N GLU A 65 50.58 -20.24 32.15
CA GLU A 65 51.73 -20.87 31.47
C GLU A 65 53.05 -20.23 31.88
N LYS A 66 53.08 -18.89 31.97
CA LYS A 66 54.25 -18.18 32.48
C LYS A 66 54.52 -18.55 33.94
N GLU A 67 53.50 -18.57 34.79
CA GLU A 67 53.65 -18.99 36.19
C GLU A 67 54.26 -20.41 36.29
N ILE A 68 53.79 -21.35 35.48
CA ILE A 68 54.35 -22.72 35.42
C ILE A 68 55.84 -22.71 35.07
N ALA A 69 56.25 -21.91 34.08
CA ALA A 69 57.64 -21.77 33.68
C ALA A 69 58.49 -21.14 34.80
N ASP A 70 58.00 -20.08 35.43
CA ASP A 70 58.68 -19.39 36.53
C ASP A 70 58.88 -20.36 37.73
N ARG A 71 57.85 -21.15 38.10
CA ARG A 71 57.98 -22.17 39.17
C ARG A 71 58.98 -23.28 38.83
N GLU A 72 59.07 -23.65 37.56
CA GLU A 72 60.08 -24.62 37.13
C GLU A 72 61.49 -24.05 37.24
N GLU A 73 61.69 -22.79 36.88
CA GLU A 73 62.98 -22.12 37.04
C GLU A 73 63.36 -21.97 38.51
N GLU A 74 62.41 -21.57 39.38
CA GLU A 74 62.58 -21.51 40.84
C GLU A 74 63.02 -22.87 41.41
N ALA A 75 62.36 -23.96 41.00
CA ALA A 75 62.71 -25.31 41.42
C ALA A 75 64.13 -25.70 40.99
N ARG A 76 64.49 -25.42 39.72
CA ARG A 76 65.85 -25.67 39.20
C ARG A 76 66.90 -24.85 39.94
N ALA A 77 66.61 -23.60 40.27
CA ALA A 77 67.51 -22.73 41.02
C ALA A 77 67.71 -23.23 42.47
N ALA A 78 66.63 -23.63 43.15
CA ALA A 78 66.69 -24.21 44.49
C ALA A 78 67.54 -25.49 44.55
N LEU A 79 67.41 -26.37 43.55
CA LEU A 79 68.23 -27.58 43.44
C LEU A 79 69.72 -27.26 43.25
N LYS A 80 70.06 -26.24 42.45
CA LYS A 80 71.46 -25.81 42.25
C LYS A 80 72.15 -25.37 43.55
N VAL A 81 71.40 -24.81 44.50
CA VAL A 81 71.92 -24.39 45.81
C VAL A 81 71.67 -25.42 46.92
N GLY A 82 71.27 -26.65 46.57
CA GLY A 82 71.08 -27.76 47.50
C GLY A 82 69.84 -27.66 48.41
N ARG A 83 68.90 -26.76 48.10
CA ARG A 83 67.66 -26.59 48.87
C ARG A 83 66.51 -27.40 48.27
N GLU A 84 66.52 -28.71 48.53
CA GLU A 84 65.50 -29.64 48.01
C GLU A 84 64.09 -29.36 48.55
N ASP A 85 63.98 -28.84 49.77
CA ASP A 85 62.72 -28.44 50.39
C ASP A 85 62.01 -27.34 49.60
N LEU A 86 62.75 -26.31 49.19
CA LEU A 86 62.22 -25.23 48.35
C LEU A 86 61.91 -25.72 46.94
N ALA A 87 62.74 -26.61 46.39
CA ALA A 87 62.48 -27.21 45.08
C ALA A 87 61.17 -28.01 45.06
N LYS A 88 60.93 -28.84 46.08
CA LYS A 88 59.67 -29.59 46.23
C LYS A 88 58.48 -28.65 46.31
N LYS A 89 58.55 -27.61 47.14
CA LYS A 89 57.48 -26.62 47.27
C LYS A 89 57.19 -25.88 45.95
N ALA A 90 58.22 -25.49 45.20
CA ALA A 90 58.05 -24.85 43.89
C ALA A 90 57.37 -25.81 42.89
N LEU A 91 57.73 -27.10 42.89
CA LEU A 91 57.09 -28.12 42.06
C LEU A 91 55.64 -28.40 42.46
N GLU A 92 55.30 -28.36 43.75
CA GLU A 92 53.90 -28.47 44.21
C GLU A 92 53.05 -27.30 43.68
N LEU A 93 53.57 -26.07 43.75
CA LEU A 93 52.91 -24.90 43.18
C LEU A 93 52.77 -24.99 41.67
N LYS A 94 53.82 -25.47 40.97
CA LYS A 94 53.77 -25.75 39.53
C LYS A 94 52.64 -26.74 39.21
N GLN A 95 52.52 -27.83 39.96
CA GLN A 95 51.48 -28.84 39.75
C GLN A 95 50.08 -28.25 39.93
N SER A 96 49.89 -27.40 40.93
CA SER A 96 48.63 -26.67 41.13
C SER A 96 48.33 -25.73 39.96
N ALA A 97 49.31 -25.01 39.45
CA ALA A 97 49.15 -24.14 38.28
C ALA A 97 48.83 -24.93 37.00
N MET A 98 49.43 -26.12 36.82
CA MET A 98 49.10 -27.03 35.71
C MET A 98 47.66 -27.53 35.77
N ALA A 99 47.14 -27.88 36.96
CA ALA A 99 45.74 -28.27 37.13
C ALA A 99 44.78 -27.11 36.80
N LYS A 100 45.13 -25.88 37.20
CA LYS A 100 44.40 -24.67 36.83
C LYS A 100 44.42 -24.43 35.32
N LEU A 101 45.57 -24.57 34.68
CA LEU A 101 45.73 -24.43 33.23
C LEU A 101 44.80 -25.40 32.47
N ALA A 102 44.76 -26.67 32.86
CA ALA A 102 43.88 -27.66 32.24
C ALA A 102 42.38 -27.25 32.34
N THR A 103 41.97 -26.69 33.47
CA THR A 103 40.59 -26.20 33.67
C THR A 103 40.28 -24.99 32.79
N LEU A 104 41.24 -24.06 32.65
CA LEU A 104 41.11 -22.91 31.77
C LEU A 104 41.04 -23.31 30.29
N GLN A 105 41.83 -24.30 29.87
CA GLN A 105 41.82 -24.82 28.49
C GLN A 105 40.50 -25.52 28.13
N ASP A 106 39.92 -26.29 29.06
CA ASP A 106 38.57 -26.85 28.88
C ASP A 106 37.51 -25.75 28.75
N SER A 107 37.61 -24.72 29.58
CA SER A 107 36.73 -23.54 29.50
C SER A 107 36.88 -22.80 28.17
N LEU A 108 38.11 -22.67 27.65
CA LEU A 108 38.38 -22.05 26.35
C LEU A 108 37.73 -22.85 25.21
N THR A 109 37.83 -24.17 25.23
CA THR A 109 37.21 -25.02 24.20
C THR A 109 35.69 -24.87 24.19
N LYS A 110 35.08 -24.76 25.37
CA LYS A 110 33.64 -24.54 25.53
C LYS A 110 33.21 -23.18 24.97
N ILE A 111 33.94 -22.12 25.30
CA ILE A 111 33.59 -20.76 24.83
C ILE A 111 33.83 -20.62 23.31
N GLU A 112 34.87 -21.24 22.76
CA GLU A 112 35.11 -21.31 21.31
C GLU A 112 33.92 -21.92 20.57
N THR A 113 33.36 -23.01 21.12
CA THR A 113 32.16 -23.65 20.57
C THR A 113 30.97 -22.69 20.61
N GLN A 114 30.81 -21.90 21.68
CA GLN A 114 29.74 -20.91 21.80
C GLN A 114 29.92 -19.76 20.81
N VAL A 115 31.14 -19.23 20.66
CA VAL A 115 31.48 -18.17 19.69
C VAL A 115 31.14 -18.62 18.27
N ASN A 116 31.52 -19.85 17.89
CA ASN A 116 31.24 -20.37 16.56
C ASN A 116 29.72 -20.52 16.30
N ARG A 117 28.97 -21.04 17.28
CA ARG A 117 27.50 -21.11 17.19
C ARG A 117 26.85 -19.73 17.05
N LEU A 118 27.33 -18.73 17.79
CA LEU A 118 26.81 -17.36 17.70
C LEU A 118 27.14 -16.72 16.36
N LYS A 119 28.33 -16.95 15.79
CA LYS A 119 28.68 -16.50 14.43
C LYS A 119 27.79 -17.12 13.36
N GLU A 120 27.54 -18.42 13.44
CA GLU A 120 26.61 -19.09 12.51
C GLU A 120 25.18 -18.55 12.65
N ALA A 121 24.72 -18.31 13.88
CA ALA A 121 23.41 -17.72 14.13
C ALA A 121 23.31 -16.29 13.59
N GLU A 122 24.35 -15.47 13.77
CA GLU A 122 24.46 -14.12 13.20
C GLU A 122 24.33 -14.15 11.67
N GLN A 123 25.10 -15.02 11.00
CA GLN A 123 25.06 -15.16 9.54
C GLN A 123 23.66 -15.55 9.06
N LYS A 124 23.04 -16.58 9.67
CA LYS A 124 21.68 -17.00 9.33
C LYS A 124 20.65 -15.90 9.58
N PHE A 125 20.80 -15.10 10.63
CA PHE A 125 19.94 -13.95 10.89
C PHE A 125 20.10 -12.87 9.82
N GLN A 126 21.33 -12.58 9.42
CA GLN A 126 21.63 -11.61 8.37
C GLN A 126 21.03 -12.03 7.02
N GLU A 127 21.14 -13.31 6.65
CA GLU A 127 20.49 -13.87 5.46
C GLU A 127 18.96 -13.73 5.53
N ARG A 128 18.34 -14.09 6.66
CA ARG A 128 16.89 -13.92 6.87
C ARG A 128 16.44 -12.47 6.74
N ILE A 129 17.22 -11.52 7.28
CA ILE A 129 16.95 -10.08 7.15
C ILE A 129 17.03 -9.64 5.69
N SER A 130 18.01 -10.13 4.94
CA SER A 130 18.16 -9.83 3.52
C SER A 130 16.97 -10.35 2.71
N ASN A 131 16.56 -11.60 2.95
CA ASN A 131 15.41 -12.20 2.27
C ASN A 131 14.11 -11.45 2.62
N PHE A 132 13.91 -11.15 3.91
CA PHE A 132 12.74 -10.41 4.37
C PHE A 132 12.68 -9.00 3.78
N LYS A 133 13.84 -8.32 3.61
CA LYS A 133 13.90 -7.03 2.93
C LYS A 133 13.37 -7.13 1.50
N THR A 134 13.82 -8.14 0.75
CA THR A 134 13.35 -8.37 -0.63
C THR A 134 11.86 -8.67 -0.67
N GLU A 135 11.39 -9.59 0.18
CA GLU A 135 9.96 -9.94 0.28
C GLU A 135 9.10 -8.74 0.66
N LYS A 136 9.58 -7.89 1.57
CA LYS A 136 8.91 -6.63 1.94
C LYS A 136 8.73 -5.72 0.74
N GLU A 137 9.79 -5.44 -0.03
CA GLU A 137 9.71 -4.55 -1.19
C GLU A 137 8.78 -5.10 -2.27
N VAL A 138 8.83 -6.42 -2.53
CA VAL A 138 7.92 -7.10 -3.46
C VAL A 138 6.47 -6.97 -2.99
N THR A 139 6.20 -7.28 -1.72
CA THR A 139 4.84 -7.21 -1.15
C THR A 139 4.28 -5.80 -1.20
N LYS A 140 5.10 -4.79 -0.89
CA LYS A 140 4.73 -3.38 -0.95
C LYS A 140 4.41 -2.91 -2.38
N ALA A 141 5.20 -3.35 -3.35
CA ALA A 141 4.93 -3.08 -4.76
C ALA A 141 3.62 -3.74 -5.23
N THR A 142 3.41 -5.02 -4.91
CA THR A 142 2.18 -5.75 -5.25
C THR A 142 0.95 -5.13 -4.59
N TYR A 143 1.05 -4.73 -3.33
CA TYR A 143 -0.03 -4.04 -2.62
C TYR A 143 -0.38 -2.70 -3.29
N THR A 144 0.64 -1.92 -3.67
CA THR A 144 0.45 -0.63 -4.36
C THR A 144 -0.23 -0.83 -5.72
N ALA A 145 0.19 -1.85 -6.49
CA ALA A 145 -0.42 -2.20 -7.77
C ALA A 145 -1.89 -2.60 -7.61
N ALA A 146 -2.20 -3.50 -6.66
CA ALA A 146 -3.57 -3.92 -6.36
C ALA A 146 -4.45 -2.74 -5.93
N GLN A 147 -3.92 -1.82 -5.10
CA GLN A 147 -4.64 -0.61 -4.72
C GLN A 147 -4.95 0.30 -5.93
N ALA A 148 -4.03 0.40 -6.89
CA ALA A 148 -4.25 1.15 -8.12
C ALA A 148 -5.34 0.50 -9.01
N GLU A 149 -5.34 -0.82 -9.13
CA GLU A 149 -6.37 -1.58 -9.87
C GLU A 149 -7.76 -1.38 -9.27
N VAL A 150 -7.89 -1.48 -7.94
CA VAL A 150 -9.16 -1.22 -7.23
C VAL A 150 -9.65 0.20 -7.50
N ARG A 151 -8.80 1.21 -7.33
CA ARG A 151 -9.16 2.62 -7.59
C ARG A 151 -9.58 2.87 -9.04
N MET A 152 -8.91 2.22 -9.99
CA MET A 152 -9.29 2.29 -11.41
C MET A 152 -10.67 1.66 -11.64
N GLY A 153 -10.92 0.47 -11.09
CA GLY A 153 -12.21 -0.20 -11.17
C GLY A 153 -13.36 0.60 -10.54
N GLU A 154 -13.12 1.22 -9.38
CA GLU A 154 -14.05 2.14 -8.72
C GLU A 154 -14.33 3.39 -9.57
N SER A 155 -13.30 3.98 -10.16
CA SER A 155 -13.44 5.15 -11.05
C SER A 155 -14.25 4.80 -12.31
N LEU A 156 -13.98 3.65 -12.93
CA LEU A 156 -14.75 3.15 -14.08
C LEU A 156 -16.20 2.80 -13.71
N SER A 157 -16.42 2.22 -12.53
CA SER A 157 -17.77 1.95 -12.02
C SER A 157 -18.55 3.24 -11.73
N GLY A 158 -17.89 4.25 -11.17
CA GLY A 158 -18.46 5.58 -10.93
C GLY A 158 -18.85 6.28 -12.23
N ILE A 159 -17.97 6.25 -13.24
CA ILE A 159 -18.25 6.77 -14.59
C ILE A 159 -19.39 5.99 -15.26
N SER A 160 -19.45 4.66 -15.09
CA SER A 160 -20.52 3.82 -15.63
C SER A 160 -21.88 4.15 -15.00
N LYS A 161 -21.94 4.46 -13.70
CA LYS A 161 -23.15 4.97 -13.03
C LYS A 161 -23.61 6.33 -13.58
N GLU A 162 -22.68 7.25 -13.86
CA GLU A 162 -23.01 8.54 -14.47
C GLU A 162 -23.50 8.40 -15.93
N LEU A 163 -22.84 7.56 -16.73
CA LEU A 163 -23.26 7.24 -18.11
C LEU A 163 -24.62 6.53 -18.16
N GLY A 164 -24.90 5.62 -17.21
CA GLY A 164 -26.21 4.97 -17.08
C GLY A 164 -27.34 5.97 -16.82
N ASN A 165 -27.10 6.98 -15.99
CA ASN A 165 -28.05 8.06 -15.74
C ASN A 165 -28.27 8.94 -16.99
N VAL A 166 -27.23 9.19 -17.81
CA VAL A 166 -27.36 9.95 -19.06
C VAL A 166 -28.24 9.21 -20.07
N GLY A 167 -28.09 7.89 -20.23
CA GLY A 167 -28.95 7.08 -21.10
C GLY A 167 -30.43 7.13 -20.71
N ASP A 168 -30.73 7.08 -19.41
CA ASP A 168 -32.10 7.18 -18.90
C ASP A 168 -32.68 8.60 -19.00
N THR A 169 -31.84 9.64 -18.97
CA THR A 169 -32.30 11.02 -19.27
C THR A 169 -32.61 11.22 -20.75
N LEU A 170 -31.80 10.64 -21.65
CA LEU A 170 -32.01 10.74 -23.10
C LEU A 170 -33.28 9.99 -23.53
N ARG A 171 -33.54 8.81 -22.97
CA ARG A 171 -34.78 8.05 -23.22
C ARG A 171 -36.02 8.85 -22.79
N ARG A 172 -35.99 9.46 -21.59
CA ARG A 172 -37.09 10.31 -21.09
C ARG A 172 -37.32 11.56 -21.94
N ALA A 173 -36.25 12.15 -22.49
CA ALA A 173 -36.35 13.30 -23.39
C ALA A 173 -37.01 12.94 -24.74
N ASN A 174 -36.67 11.77 -25.29
CA ASN A 174 -37.30 11.26 -26.51
C ASN A 174 -38.78 10.94 -26.30
N ASP A 175 -39.13 10.20 -25.23
CA ASP A 175 -40.53 9.89 -24.90
C ASP A 175 -41.38 11.16 -24.73
N LYS A 176 -40.81 12.22 -24.13
CA LYS A 176 -41.51 13.51 -23.97
C LYS A 176 -41.71 14.20 -25.31
N THR A 177 -40.72 14.15 -26.19
CA THR A 177 -40.80 14.72 -27.54
C THR A 177 -41.84 14.01 -28.39
N GLU A 178 -41.85 12.67 -28.39
CA GLU A 178 -42.87 11.88 -29.10
C GLU A 178 -44.29 12.20 -28.61
N ARG A 179 -44.49 12.31 -27.28
CA ARG A 179 -45.79 12.73 -26.73
C ARG A 179 -46.18 14.16 -27.13
N MET A 180 -45.21 15.07 -27.25
CA MET A 180 -45.47 16.43 -27.73
C MET A 180 -45.85 16.44 -29.21
N VAL A 181 -45.18 15.63 -30.04
CA VAL A 181 -45.50 15.47 -31.47
C VAL A 181 -46.89 14.88 -31.63
N ALA A 182 -47.20 13.77 -30.96
CA ALA A 182 -48.53 13.15 -31.01
C ALA A 182 -49.64 14.10 -30.53
N ARG A 183 -49.35 14.93 -29.52
CA ARG A 183 -50.29 15.96 -29.05
C ARG A 183 -50.46 17.09 -30.07
N ALA A 184 -49.40 17.51 -30.74
CA ALA A 184 -49.47 18.53 -31.79
C ALA A 184 -50.27 18.02 -33.01
N GLU A 185 -50.04 16.76 -33.42
CA GLU A 185 -50.80 16.09 -34.47
C GLU A 185 -52.29 15.96 -34.10
N ALA A 186 -52.60 15.57 -32.86
CA ALA A 186 -53.98 15.52 -32.38
C ALA A 186 -54.64 16.91 -32.34
N MET A 187 -53.91 17.95 -31.94
CA MET A 187 -54.42 19.33 -31.97
C MET A 187 -54.65 19.83 -33.40
N GLN A 188 -53.80 19.44 -34.34
CA GLN A 188 -53.96 19.77 -35.76
C GLN A 188 -55.16 19.03 -36.36
N SER A 189 -55.36 17.74 -36.04
CA SER A 189 -56.57 16.99 -36.43
C SER A 189 -57.84 17.63 -35.87
N LEU A 190 -57.83 18.10 -34.61
CA LEU A 190 -58.97 18.79 -34.00
C LEU A 190 -59.24 20.18 -34.60
N ALA A 191 -58.21 20.85 -35.12
CA ALA A 191 -58.34 22.11 -35.86
C ALA A 191 -58.88 21.87 -37.28
N ASP A 192 -58.43 20.82 -37.96
CA ASP A 192 -58.92 20.40 -39.29
C ASP A 192 -60.36 19.85 -39.21
N GLU A 193 -60.74 19.21 -38.11
CA GLU A 193 -62.10 18.75 -37.80
C GLU A 193 -63.03 19.89 -37.34
N GLY A 194 -62.51 21.10 -37.12
CA GLY A 194 -63.31 22.31 -36.86
C GLY A 194 -63.95 22.39 -35.47
N ILE A 195 -63.37 21.72 -34.46
CA ILE A 195 -63.95 21.63 -33.10
C ILE A 195 -63.44 22.75 -32.17
N LEU A 196 -62.34 23.43 -32.52
CA LEU A 196 -61.88 24.61 -31.79
C LEU A 196 -62.65 25.84 -32.26
N ASP A 197 -63.81 26.04 -31.64
CA ASP A 197 -64.59 27.27 -31.72
C ASP A 197 -63.74 28.41 -31.12
N ASP A 198 -63.20 29.29 -31.97
CA ASP A 198 -62.52 30.52 -31.54
C ASP A 198 -63.59 31.45 -30.96
N PRO A 199 -63.61 31.73 -29.64
CA PRO A 199 -64.67 32.52 -29.01
C PRO A 199 -64.69 33.99 -29.47
N LEU A 200 -63.76 34.41 -30.34
CA LEU A 200 -63.60 35.77 -30.83
C LEU A 200 -63.87 35.93 -32.34
N ASP A 201 -64.21 34.85 -33.07
CA ASP A 201 -64.45 34.92 -34.52
C ASP A 201 -65.93 35.18 -34.87
N ASN A 202 -66.33 36.45 -34.88
CA ASN A 202 -67.68 36.93 -35.26
C ASN A 202 -67.93 36.92 -36.79
N ARG A 203 -67.35 35.99 -37.55
CA ARG A 203 -67.50 35.92 -39.01
C ARG A 203 -68.62 34.97 -39.42
N ASP A 204 -69.57 35.49 -40.19
CA ASP A 204 -70.73 34.75 -40.68
C ASP A 204 -70.36 33.73 -41.76
N ALA A 205 -71.19 32.68 -41.94
CA ALA A 205 -70.88 31.53 -42.80
C ALA A 205 -70.54 31.90 -44.25
N VAL A 206 -71.19 32.95 -44.76
CA VAL A 206 -70.96 33.49 -46.12
C VAL A 206 -69.56 34.09 -46.27
N GLN A 207 -69.02 34.69 -45.20
CA GLN A 207 -67.69 35.31 -45.22
C GLN A 207 -66.58 34.25 -45.26
N LYS A 208 -66.80 33.10 -44.60
CA LYS A 208 -65.88 31.94 -44.62
C LYS A 208 -65.84 31.26 -46.00
N GLU A 209 -66.97 31.24 -46.71
CA GLU A 209 -67.07 30.66 -48.05
C GLU A 209 -66.40 31.56 -49.12
N LEU A 210 -66.50 32.89 -48.97
CA LEU A 210 -65.81 33.86 -49.84
C LEU A 210 -64.28 33.81 -49.72
N ASP A 211 -63.74 33.59 -48.52
CA ASP A 211 -62.28 33.49 -48.32
C ASP A 211 -61.70 32.16 -48.83
N LYS A 212 -62.48 31.08 -48.82
CA LYS A 212 -62.12 29.82 -49.51
C LYS A 212 -62.04 30.01 -51.02
N ILE A 213 -63.05 30.66 -51.62
CA ILE A 213 -63.07 30.95 -53.07
C ILE A 213 -61.89 31.86 -53.45
N ARG A 214 -61.53 32.84 -52.62
CA ARG A 214 -60.37 33.71 -52.86
C ARG A 214 -59.03 32.96 -52.79
N LYS A 215 -58.88 32.02 -51.85
CA LYS A 215 -57.69 31.18 -51.76
C LYS A 215 -57.58 30.24 -52.96
N ASP A 216 -58.67 29.60 -53.35
CA ASP A 216 -58.67 28.70 -54.51
C ASP A 216 -58.37 29.45 -55.82
N ALA A 217 -58.90 30.67 -55.98
CA ALA A 217 -58.59 31.55 -57.11
C ALA A 217 -57.11 31.97 -57.14
N SER A 218 -56.55 32.36 -55.98
CA SER A 218 -55.13 32.74 -55.89
C SER A 218 -54.18 31.58 -56.21
N VAL A 219 -54.53 30.36 -55.80
CA VAL A 219 -53.71 29.16 -56.07
C VAL A 219 -53.80 28.73 -57.53
N SER A 220 -54.96 28.90 -58.17
CA SER A 220 -55.12 28.59 -59.59
C SER A 220 -54.41 29.60 -60.49
N ASP A 221 -54.45 30.89 -60.16
CA ASP A 221 -53.68 31.94 -60.87
C ASP A 221 -52.16 31.71 -60.76
N GLU A 222 -51.68 31.26 -59.60
CA GLU A 222 -50.26 30.98 -59.35
C GLU A 222 -49.79 29.69 -60.06
N LEU A 223 -50.68 28.70 -60.19
CA LEU A 223 -50.44 27.47 -60.96
C LEU A 223 -50.38 27.74 -62.48
N GLU A 224 -51.23 28.63 -63.01
CA GLU A 224 -51.18 29.04 -64.41
C GLU A 224 -49.90 29.81 -64.74
N ARG A 225 -49.47 30.73 -63.86
CA ARG A 225 -48.16 31.39 -63.99
C ARG A 225 -47.01 30.39 -64.05
N LEU A 226 -46.99 29.42 -63.15
CA LEU A 226 -45.95 28.37 -63.13
C LEU A 226 -45.98 27.52 -64.42
N LYS A 227 -47.16 27.18 -64.95
CA LYS A 227 -47.27 26.45 -66.22
C LYS A 227 -46.75 27.27 -67.41
N ALA A 228 -47.03 28.56 -67.46
CA ALA A 228 -46.53 29.46 -68.51
C ALA A 228 -45.00 29.58 -68.47
N GLU A 229 -44.42 29.74 -67.27
CA GLU A 229 -42.97 29.79 -67.06
C GLU A 229 -42.27 28.48 -67.49
N MET A 230 -42.92 27.33 -67.26
CA MET A 230 -42.42 26.03 -67.70
C MET A 230 -42.53 25.80 -69.22
N ALA A 231 -43.45 26.48 -69.91
CA ALA A 231 -43.61 26.38 -71.36
C ALA A 231 -42.58 27.22 -72.14
N GLU A 232 -42.25 28.43 -71.65
CA GLU A 232 -41.18 29.26 -72.23
C GLU A 232 -39.80 28.63 -72.09
N LYS A 233 -39.55 27.87 -71.01
CA LYS A 233 -38.25 27.21 -70.77
C LYS A 233 -37.99 25.98 -71.65
N LYS A 234 -38.94 25.62 -72.52
CA LYS A 234 -38.91 24.40 -73.36
C LYS A 234 -38.89 24.67 -74.86
N SER A 235 -38.71 25.93 -75.28
CA SER A 235 -38.60 26.34 -76.68
C SER A 235 -37.27 26.98 -77.02
#